data_AF-A0A534SA55-F1
#
_entry.id   AF-A0A534SA55-F1
#
_cell.length_a   1.000
_cell.length_b   1.000
_cell.length_c   1.000
_cell.angle_alpha   90.00
_cell.angle_beta   90.00
_cell.angle_gamma   90.00
#
_symmetry.space_group_name_H-M   'P 1'
#
loop_
_entity.id
_entity.type
_entity.pdbx_description
1 polymer ?
#
loop_
_entity_poly.entity_id
_entity_poly.type
_entity_poly.pdbx_seq_one_letter_code
_entity_poly.pdbx_strand_id
1 'polypeptide(L)'
;SHMGYVMLGMASFTPQGINGAVLQMFNHGTITAMLFLIVGVIYDRAHHRRIDGFGGLASVMPVYTGVMALAFFAAMGLPGLSAFISEILVLLGAWRDYK
;
A
#
# COMPACT_ATOMS: atom_id res chain seq x y z
N SER A 1 7.37 -1.47 5.90
CA SER A 1 7.15 -0.05 5.58
C SER A 1 7.47 0.24 4.13
N HIS A 2 6.48 0.68 3.33
CA HIS A 2 6.69 1.01 1.91
C HIS A 2 7.76 2.07 1.67
N MET A 3 7.86 3.07 2.55
CA MET A 3 8.90 4.11 2.45
C MET A 3 10.32 3.58 2.67
N GLY A 4 10.48 2.44 3.35
CA GLY A 4 11.79 1.79 3.46
C GLY A 4 12.29 1.29 2.09
N TYR A 5 11.39 0.76 1.26
CA TYR A 5 11.73 0.37 -0.12
C TYR A 5 12.06 1.58 -0.98
N VAL A 6 11.33 2.68 -0.84
CA VAL A 6 11.64 3.92 -1.56
C VAL A 6 13.05 4.39 -1.20
N MET A 7 13.39 4.45 0.09
CA MET A 7 14.73 4.85 0.54
C MET A 7 15.82 3.90 0.00
N LEU A 8 15.58 2.59 0.04
CA LEU A 8 16.52 1.59 -0.49
C LEU A 8 16.74 1.74 -2.00
N GLY A 9 15.67 1.91 -2.78
CA GLY A 9 15.75 2.03 -4.24
C GLY A 9 16.38 3.35 -4.69
N MET A 10 16.20 4.43 -3.93
CA MET A 10 16.90 5.68 -4.17
C MET A 10 18.39 5.56 -3.82
N ALA A 11 18.71 4.87 -2.73
CA ALA A 11 20.09 4.67 -2.27
C ALA A 11 20.89 3.70 -3.15
N SER A 12 20.23 2.85 -3.95
CA SER A 12 20.92 1.90 -4.83
C SER A 12 21.50 2.51 -6.10
N PHE A 13 21.17 3.77 -6.45
CA PHE A 13 21.66 4.48 -7.64
C PHE A 13 21.53 3.71 -8.98
N THR A 14 20.64 2.74 -9.05
CA THR A 14 20.34 1.98 -10.27
C THR A 14 19.13 2.52 -11.00
N PRO A 15 19.10 2.41 -12.34
CA PRO A 15 17.88 2.66 -13.10
C PRO A 15 16.71 1.82 -12.58
N GLN A 16 16.94 0.55 -12.22
CA GLN A 16 15.92 -0.34 -11.68
C GLN A 16 15.44 0.12 -10.29
N GLY A 17 16.37 0.42 -9.38
CA GLY A 17 16.04 0.84 -8.01
C GLY A 17 15.29 2.16 -7.98
N ILE A 18 15.74 3.15 -8.76
CA ILE A 18 15.09 4.46 -8.88
C ILE A 18 13.69 4.32 -9.49
N ASN A 19 13.55 3.57 -10.59
CA ASN A 19 12.23 3.34 -11.20
C ASN A 19 11.29 2.60 -10.24
N GLY A 20 11.80 1.60 -9.50
CA GLY A 20 11.04 0.90 -8.47
C GLY A 20 10.62 1.82 -7.32
N ALA A 21 11.51 2.70 -6.87
CA ALA A 21 11.21 3.67 -5.81
C ALA A 21 10.13 4.66 -6.23
N VAL A 22 10.22 5.23 -7.45
CA VAL A 22 9.21 6.14 -8.00
C VAL A 22 7.86 5.44 -8.13
N LEU A 23 7.84 4.22 -8.65
CA LEU A 23 6.62 3.42 -8.77
C LEU A 23 6.02 3.10 -7.38
N GLN A 24 6.87 2.81 -6.39
CA GLN A 24 6.44 2.56 -5.02
C GLN A 24 5.87 3.82 -4.35
N MET A 25 6.40 5.02 -4.63
CA MET A 25 5.82 6.28 -4.14
C MET A 25 4.40 6.48 -4.69
N PHE A 26 4.20 6.25 -5.99
CA PHE A 26 2.89 6.36 -6.62
C PHE A 26 1.89 5.33 -6.08
N ASN A 27 2.32 4.06 -5.99
CA ASN A 27 1.49 2.98 -5.47
C ASN A 27 1.14 3.20 -4.00
N HIS A 28 2.12 3.59 -3.19
CA HIS A 28 1.89 3.90 -1.79
C HIS A 28 0.84 5.00 -1.67
N GLY A 29 1.03 6.15 -2.34
CA GLY A 29 0.08 7.27 -2.29
C GLY A 29 -1.34 6.90 -2.72
N THR A 30 -1.48 6.04 -3.73
CA THR A 30 -2.79 5.55 -4.19
C THR A 30 -3.44 4.65 -3.14
N ILE A 31 -2.70 3.69 -2.57
CA ILE A 31 -3.19 2.77 -1.54
C ILE A 31 -3.58 3.54 -0.28
N THR A 32 -2.77 4.49 0.19
CA THR A 32 -3.12 5.30 1.35
C THR A 32 -4.36 6.13 1.08
N ALA A 33 -4.50 6.75 -0.09
CA ALA A 33 -5.70 7.50 -0.44
C ALA A 33 -6.96 6.63 -0.39
N MET A 34 -6.91 5.40 -0.93
CA MET A 34 -8.02 4.45 -0.85
C MET A 34 -8.39 4.10 0.59
N LEU A 35 -7.40 3.77 1.42
CA LEU A 35 -7.63 3.41 2.83
C LEU A 35 -8.18 4.58 3.64
N PHE A 36 -7.63 5.78 3.48
CA PHE A 36 -8.11 6.99 4.17
C PHE A 36 -9.53 7.38 3.76
N LEU A 37 -9.89 7.20 2.49
CA LEU A 37 -11.26 7.43 2.02
C LEU A 37 -12.24 6.49 2.72
N ILE A 38 -11.92 5.20 2.82
CA ILE A 38 -12.79 4.21 3.48
C ILE A 38 -12.91 4.51 4.98
N VAL A 39 -11.81 4.87 5.65
CA VAL A 39 -11.85 5.30 7.06
C VAL A 39 -12.74 6.53 7.23
N GLY A 40 -12.67 7.51 6.32
CA GLY A 40 -13.54 8.68 6.31
C GLY A 40 -15.02 8.31 6.18
N VAL A 41 -15.34 7.42 5.25
CA VAL A 41 -16.69 6.87 5.02
C VAL A 41 -17.25 6.14 6.26
N ILE A 42 -16.41 5.39 6.97
CA ILE A 42 -16.79 4.69 8.21
C ILE A 42 -17.02 5.70 9.34
N TYR A 43 -16.10 6.66 9.50
CA TYR A 43 -16.18 7.66 10.56
C TYR A 43 -17.39 8.59 10.40
N ASP A 44 -17.71 8.99 9.16
CA ASP A 44 -18.88 9.81 8.84
C ASP A 44 -20.20 9.13 9.25
N ARG A 45 -20.27 7.80 9.22
CA ARG A 45 -21.46 7.04 9.66
C ARG A 45 -21.49 6.75 11.14
N ALA A 46 -20.34 6.45 11.74
CA ALA A 46 -20.27 5.99 13.12
C ALA A 46 -20.12 7.12 14.16
N HIS A 47 -19.55 8.26 13.75
CA HIS A 47 -19.23 9.41 14.60
C HIS A 47 -18.45 9.09 15.89
N HIS A 48 -17.78 7.93 15.95
CA HIS A 48 -16.90 7.55 17.05
C HIS A 48 -15.65 6.84 16.53
N ARG A 49 -14.63 6.76 17.37
CA ARG A 49 -13.32 6.15 17.02
C ARG A 49 -13.01 4.87 17.81
N ARG A 50 -14.00 4.32 18.51
CA ARG A 50 -13.84 3.11 19.33
C ARG A 50 -13.84 1.86 18.45
N ILE A 51 -12.73 1.13 18.44
CA ILE A 51 -12.55 -0.07 17.61
C ILE A 51 -13.54 -1.18 17.98
N ASP A 52 -13.86 -1.33 19.26
CA ASP A 52 -14.80 -2.33 19.78
C ASP A 52 -16.20 -2.26 19.12
N GLY A 53 -16.60 -1.09 18.62
CA GLY A 53 -17.89 -0.85 17.99
C GLY A 53 -17.96 -1.21 16.50
N PHE A 54 -16.85 -1.61 15.87
CA PHE A 54 -16.76 -1.85 14.42
C PHE A 54 -16.86 -3.33 14.01
N GLY A 55 -17.25 -4.21 14.93
CA GLY A 55 -17.53 -5.61 14.62
C GLY A 55 -18.67 -5.76 13.60
N GLY A 56 -18.54 -6.70 12.66
CA GLY A 56 -19.59 -7.00 11.68
C GLY A 56 -19.72 -6.02 10.50
N LEU A 57 -18.82 -5.04 10.34
CA LEU A 57 -18.84 -4.11 9.19
C LEU A 57 -18.90 -4.79 7.82
N ALA A 58 -18.31 -5.99 7.70
CA ALA A 58 -18.30 -6.75 6.45
C ALA A 58 -19.70 -7.12 5.94
N SER A 59 -20.66 -7.40 6.84
CA SER A 59 -22.04 -7.73 6.45
C SER A 59 -22.87 -6.48 6.14
N VAL A 60 -22.59 -5.38 6.83
CA VAL A 60 -23.33 -4.11 6.68
C VAL A 60 -22.85 -3.32 5.45
N MET A 61 -21.55 -3.36 5.16
CA MET A 61 -20.90 -2.57 4.11
C MET A 61 -20.00 -3.46 3.22
N PRO A 62 -20.57 -4.45 2.52
CA PRO A 62 -19.79 -5.47 1.79
C PRO A 62 -18.95 -4.88 0.65
N VAL A 63 -19.46 -3.87 -0.07
CA VAL A 63 -18.73 -3.22 -1.17
C VAL A 63 -17.49 -2.49 -0.66
N TYR A 64 -17.64 -1.67 0.38
CA TYR A 64 -16.51 -0.96 1.00
C TYR A 64 -15.50 -1.93 1.62
N THR A 65 -15.98 -3.04 2.17
CA THR A 65 -15.13 -4.12 2.68
C THR A 65 -14.32 -4.78 1.56
N GLY A 66 -14.92 -5.03 0.40
CA GLY A 66 -14.23 -5.55 -0.78
C GLY A 66 -13.13 -4.60 -1.28
N VAL A 67 -13.42 -3.30 -1.39
CA VAL A 67 -12.43 -2.29 -1.77
C VAL A 67 -11.31 -2.18 -0.72
N MET A 68 -11.66 -2.24 0.57
CA MET A 68 -10.70 -2.23 1.67
C MET A 68 -9.78 -3.44 1.63
N ALA A 69 -10.34 -4.63 1.40
CA ALA A 69 -9.57 -5.86 1.26
C ALA A 69 -8.60 -5.78 0.07
N LEU A 70 -9.05 -5.28 -1.08
CA LEU A 70 -8.19 -5.05 -2.24
C LEU A 70 -7.05 -4.07 -1.92
N ALA A 71 -7.35 -2.94 -1.27
CA ALA A 71 -6.35 -1.97 -0.86
C ALA A 71 -5.34 -2.57 0.14
N PHE A 72 -5.79 -3.40 1.09
CA PHE A 72 -4.91 -4.12 2.03
C PHE A 72 -4.02 -5.14 1.32
N PHE A 73 -4.57 -5.92 0.39
CA PHE A 73 -3.79 -6.86 -0.41
C PHE A 73 -2.74 -6.14 -1.25
N ALA A 74 -3.09 -4.98 -1.81
CA ALA A 74 -2.13 -4.13 -2.52
C ALA A 74 -1.05 -3.61 -1.57
N ALA A 75 -1.41 -3.17 -0.35
CA ALA A 75 -0.47 -2.73 0.67
C ALA A 75 0.47 -3.84 1.17
N MET A 76 0.06 -5.11 1.11
CA MET A 76 0.92 -6.23 1.49
C MET A 76 1.90 -6.65 0.40
N GLY A 77 1.82 -6.05 -0.80
CA GLY A 77 2.69 -6.41 -1.91
C GLY A 77 2.44 -7.83 -2.41
N LEU A 78 1.19 -8.29 -2.48
CA LEU A 78 0.89 -9.62 -3.01
C LEU A 78 1.22 -9.72 -4.51
N PRO A 79 1.68 -10.90 -4.98
CA PRO A 79 1.88 -11.15 -6.41
C PRO A 79 0.61 -10.84 -7.22
N GLY A 80 0.76 -10.08 -8.30
CA GLY A 80 -0.35 -9.64 -9.14
C GLY A 80 -0.86 -8.22 -8.84
N LEU A 81 -0.33 -7.54 -7.83
CA LEU A 81 -0.64 -6.14 -7.51
C LEU A 81 0.56 -5.22 -7.76
N SER A 82 0.31 -3.93 -7.97
CA SER A 82 1.33 -2.97 -8.41
C SER A 82 2.45 -2.75 -7.39
N ALA A 83 2.14 -2.79 -6.09
CA ALA A 83 3.14 -2.66 -5.03
C ALA A 83 4.20 -3.78 -5.09
N PHE A 84 3.82 -5.01 -5.41
CA PHE A 84 4.74 -6.14 -5.56
C PHE A 84 5.79 -5.89 -6.65
N ILE A 85 5.35 -5.37 -7.80
CA ILE A 85 6.25 -5.04 -8.92
C ILE A 85 7.28 -3.99 -8.49
N SER A 86 6.83 -2.99 -7.73
CA SER A 86 7.69 -1.89 -7.26
C SER A 86 8.75 -2.39 -6.28
N GLU A 87 8.34 -3.21 -5.31
CA GLU A 87 9.22 -3.78 -4.29
C GLU A 87 10.26 -4.71 -4.92
N ILE A 88 9.87 -5.54 -5.90
CA ILE A 88 10.83 -6.37 -6.64
C ILE A 88 11.83 -5.53 -7.43
N LEU A 89 11.38 -4.49 -8.14
CA LEU A 89 12.29 -3.61 -8.89
C LEU A 89 13.32 -2.94 -7.97
N VAL A 90 12.88 -2.47 -6.81
CA VAL A 90 13.76 -1.93 -5.77
C VAL A 90 14.78 -2.98 -5.32
N LEU A 91 14.32 -4.19 -4.98
CA LEU A 91 15.20 -5.26 -4.48
C LEU A 91 16.23 -5.69 -5.53
N LEU A 92 15.83 -5.86 -6.79
CA LEU A 92 16.73 -6.19 -7.90
C LEU A 92 17.72 -5.06 -8.17
N GLY A 93 17.28 -3.81 -8.09
CA GLY A 93 18.14 -2.63 -8.24
C GLY A 93 19.15 -2.49 -7.11
N ALA A 94 18.76 -2.78 -5.86
CA ALA A 94 19.65 -2.72 -4.70
C ALA A 94 20.68 -3.86 -4.69
N TRP A 95 20.27 -5.06 -5.10
CA TRP A 95 21.17 -6.21 -5.16
C TRP A 95 22.25 -6.07 -6.24
N ARG A 96 21.97 -5.36 -7.33
CA ARG A 96 22.92 -5.21 -8.44
C ARG A 96 24.14 -4.36 -8.06
N ASP A 97 23.98 -3.38 -7.18
CA ASP A 97 25.05 -2.43 -6.76
C ASP A 97 25.81 -2.90 -5.52
N TYR A 98 25.39 -4.00 -4.92
CA TYR A 98 26.15 -4.65 -3.83
C TYR A 98 27.34 -5.50 -4.35
N LYS A 99 27.50 -5.63 -5.67
CA LYS A 99 28.70 -6.23 -6.27
C LYS A 99 29.77 -5.18 -6.55
#